data_AF-A0A517T1U7-F1
#
_entry.id   AF-A0A517T1U7-F1
#
_cell.length_a   1.000
_cell.length_b   1.000
_cell.length_c   1.000
_cell.angle_alpha   90.00
_cell.angle_beta   90.00
_cell.angle_gamma   90.00
#
_symmetry.space_group_name_H-M   'P 1'
#
loop_
_entity.id
_entity.type
_entity.pdbx_description
1 polymer ?
#
loop_
_entity_poly.entity_id
_entity_poly.type
_entity_poly.pdbx_seq_one_letter_code
_entity_poly.pdbx_strand_id
1 'polypeptide(L)'
;MSEPLLKIPNHHSATCGDPPIVNGQESHLYIGYFENEHGEQWIFTRDRKSGIATLRGGDIGWNTAIDVTNGPSSEWVFNQSEFEWLRACLRASGSR
;
A
#
# COMPACT_ATOMS: atom_id res chain seq x y z
N MET A 1 11.42 -17.81 19.72
CA MET A 1 11.00 -16.41 19.51
C MET A 1 10.07 -16.40 18.31
N SER A 2 9.00 -15.60 18.33
CA SER A 2 7.98 -15.57 17.28
C SER A 2 7.42 -14.15 17.17
N GLU A 3 6.92 -13.69 16.03
CA GLU A 3 7.60 -13.68 14.73
C GLU A 3 7.28 -12.34 14.05
N PRO A 4 8.21 -11.80 13.24
CA PRO A 4 7.90 -10.75 12.28
C PRO A 4 7.27 -11.39 11.03
N LEU A 5 5.95 -11.23 10.85
CA LEU A 5 5.24 -11.81 9.70
C LEU A 5 5.80 -11.34 8.34
N LEU A 6 6.33 -10.12 8.26
CA LEU A 6 7.25 -9.59 7.24
C LEU A 6 7.76 -8.26 7.80
N LYS A 7 9.07 -7.96 7.71
CA LYS A 7 9.66 -6.71 8.21
C LYS A 7 10.45 -6.02 7.11
N ILE A 8 10.06 -4.80 6.78
CA ILE A 8 10.62 -4.01 5.69
C ILE A 8 10.99 -2.63 6.25
N PRO A 9 12.24 -2.17 6.09
CA PRO A 9 12.63 -0.84 6.52
C PRO A 9 12.12 0.24 5.55
N ASN A 10 11.89 1.44 6.07
CA ASN A 10 11.66 2.61 5.23
C ASN A 10 12.99 3.05 4.59
N HIS A 11 12.99 3.22 3.27
CA HIS A 11 14.14 3.71 2.50
C HIS A 11 14.06 5.21 2.21
N HIS A 12 12.92 5.86 2.48
CA HIS A 12 12.74 7.30 2.28
C HIS A 12 13.29 8.13 3.44
N SER A 13 13.59 9.40 3.14
CA SER A 13 14.01 10.40 4.13
C SER A 13 13.00 10.52 5.27
N ALA A 14 13.49 10.86 6.47
CA ALA A 14 12.63 11.16 7.63
C ALA A 14 11.62 12.30 7.37
N THR A 15 11.90 13.16 6.39
CA THR A 15 10.98 14.23 5.97
C THR A 15 9.70 13.70 5.31
N CYS A 16 9.67 12.44 4.87
CA CYS A 16 8.49 11.78 4.32
C CYS A 16 7.51 11.29 5.40
N GLY A 17 7.79 11.55 6.68
CA GLY A 17 6.98 11.09 7.81
C GLY A 17 7.30 9.65 8.21
N ASP A 18 6.56 9.15 9.21
CA ASP A 18 6.75 7.80 9.73
C ASP A 18 5.91 6.79 8.93
N PRO A 19 6.51 5.67 8.46
CA PRO A 19 5.76 4.62 7.79
C PRO A 19 4.66 4.06 8.71
N PRO A 20 3.47 3.76 8.18
CA PRO A 20 2.39 3.21 8.99
C PRO A 20 2.78 1.84 9.55
N ILE A 21 2.39 1.56 10.79
CA ILE A 21 2.46 0.20 11.32
C ILE A 21 1.26 -0.57 10.76
N VAL A 22 1.51 -1.41 9.77
CA VAL A 22 0.51 -2.27 9.14
C VAL A 22 0.86 -3.73 9.43
N ASN A 23 -0.05 -4.46 10.06
CA ASN A 23 0.16 -5.86 10.41
C ASN A 23 -1.12 -6.68 10.16
N GLY A 24 -0.97 -7.99 9.95
CA GLY A 24 -2.07 -8.89 9.63
C GLY A 24 -2.80 -9.45 10.85
N GLN A 25 -2.86 -8.71 11.96
CA GLN A 25 -3.55 -9.17 13.17
C GLN A 25 -5.06 -9.28 12.94
N GLU A 26 -5.60 -8.40 12.10
CA GLU A 26 -6.98 -8.40 11.69
C GLU A 26 -7.18 -9.24 10.40
N SER A 27 -7.83 -10.39 10.52
CA SER A 27 -8.07 -11.32 9.40
C SER A 27 -8.88 -10.74 8.22
N HIS A 28 -9.51 -9.58 8.40
CA HIS A 28 -10.27 -8.89 7.37
C HIS A 28 -9.44 -7.83 6.62
N LEU A 29 -8.24 -7.49 7.10
CA LEU A 29 -7.34 -6.58 6.41
C LEU A 29 -6.54 -7.36 5.37
N TYR A 30 -6.63 -6.91 4.11
CA TYR A 30 -5.69 -7.29 3.07
C TYR A 30 -4.57 -6.26 3.04
N ILE A 31 -3.33 -6.72 2.96
CA ILE A 31 -2.14 -5.86 2.92
C ILE A 31 -1.32 -6.25 1.69
N GLY A 32 -0.98 -5.26 0.87
CA GLY A 32 -0.04 -5.39 -0.23
C GLY A 32 1.14 -4.47 0.02
N TYR A 33 2.35 -4.97 -0.21
CA TYR A 33 3.56 -4.17 -0.25
C TYR A 33 4.16 -4.22 -1.65
N PHE A 34 4.78 -3.12 -2.08
CA PHE A 34 5.54 -3.02 -3.31
C PHE A 34 6.73 -2.09 -3.17
N GLU A 35 7.83 -2.47 -3.80
CA GLU A 35 9.01 -1.64 -4.02
C GLU A 35 9.45 -1.86 -5.47
N ASN A 36 9.65 -0.80 -6.24
CA ASN A 36 10.14 -0.89 -7.62
C ASN A 36 11.66 -0.78 -7.71
N GLU A 37 12.21 -0.82 -8.92
CA GLU A 37 13.66 -0.74 -9.17
C GLU A 37 14.30 0.60 -8.78
N HIS A 38 13.49 1.64 -8.52
CA HIS A 38 13.93 2.94 -8.05
C HIS A 38 13.87 3.08 -6.52
N GLY A 39 13.37 2.06 -5.80
CA GLY A 39 13.20 2.08 -4.35
C GLY A 39 11.94 2.80 -3.87
N GLU A 40 10.99 3.10 -4.76
CA GLU A 40 9.71 3.73 -4.38
C GLU A 40 8.85 2.70 -3.64
N GLN A 41 8.50 3.00 -2.39
CA GLN A 41 7.80 2.08 -1.51
C GLN A 41 6.32 2.42 -1.38
N TRP A 42 5.47 1.41 -1.59
CA TRP A 42 4.01 1.53 -1.52
C TRP A 42 3.39 0.47 -0.58
N ILE A 43 2.40 0.91 0.21
CA ILE A 43 1.58 0.05 1.07
C ILE A 43 0.11 0.22 0.66
N PHE A 44 -0.47 -0.86 0.16
CA PHE A 44 -1.89 -1.00 -0.07
C PHE A 44 -2.53 -1.69 1.13
N THR A 45 -3.66 -1.16 1.60
CA THR A 45 -4.51 -1.85 2.58
C THR A 45 -5.94 -1.85 2.12
N ARG A 46 -6.67 -2.95 2.36
CA ARG A 46 -8.12 -2.99 2.21
C ARG A 46 -8.77 -3.64 3.40
N ASP A 47 -9.70 -2.93 4.01
CA ASP A 47 -10.63 -3.52 4.95
C ASP A 47 -11.76 -4.22 4.17
N ARG A 48 -11.78 -5.55 4.22
CA ARG A 48 -12.79 -6.34 3.51
C ARG A 48 -14.20 -6.22 4.11
N LYS A 49 -14.34 -5.74 5.34
CA LYS A 49 -15.66 -5.49 5.97
C LYS A 49 -16.28 -4.22 5.42
N SER A 50 -15.52 -3.12 5.38
CA SER A 50 -16.01 -1.84 4.86
C SER A 50 -15.87 -1.71 3.34
N GLY A 51 -14.98 -2.50 2.73
CA GLY A 51 -14.62 -2.41 1.32
C GLY A 51 -13.62 -1.29 0.99
N ILE A 52 -13.26 -0.45 1.96
CA ILE A 52 -12.39 0.71 1.78
C ILE A 52 -10.97 0.25 1.53
N ALA A 53 -10.36 0.74 0.45
CA ALA A 53 -8.97 0.50 0.12
C ALA A 53 -8.18 1.80 0.16
N THR A 54 -6.99 1.77 0.79
CA THR A 54 -6.10 2.92 0.89
C THR A 54 -4.69 2.59 0.40
N LEU A 55 -4.06 3.58 -0.21
CA LEU A 55 -2.67 3.53 -0.66
C LEU A 55 -1.86 4.58 0.09
N ARG A 56 -0.67 4.20 0.55
CA ARG A 56 0.32 5.09 1.18
C ARG A 56 1.68 4.81 0.55
N GLY A 57 2.52 5.83 0.42
CA GLY A 57 3.88 5.66 -0.09
C GLY A 57 4.81 6.75 0.40
N GLY A 58 6.11 6.48 0.33
CA GLY A 58 7.13 7.42 0.81
C GLY A 58 7.16 8.72 0.01
N ASP A 59 6.91 8.68 -1.30
CA ASP A 59 7.01 9.85 -2.18
C ASP A 59 5.87 10.86 -2.00
N ILE A 60 4.72 10.39 -1.54
CA ILE A 60 3.57 11.24 -1.19
C ILE A 60 3.53 11.57 0.32
N GLY A 61 4.54 11.11 1.06
CA GLY A 61 4.57 11.10 2.50
C GLY A 61 3.72 9.97 3.10
N TRP A 62 4.31 9.21 4.03
CA TRP A 62 3.69 8.03 4.65
C TRP A 62 2.38 8.32 5.37
N ASN A 63 2.22 9.55 5.87
CA ASN A 63 1.03 10.00 6.60
C ASN A 63 -0.12 10.38 5.66
N THR A 64 0.11 10.44 4.34
CA THR A 64 -0.90 10.73 3.33
C THR A 64 -1.52 9.42 2.86
N ALA A 65 -2.79 9.20 3.20
CA ALA A 65 -3.57 8.07 2.68
C ALA A 65 -4.41 8.51 1.48
N ILE A 66 -4.27 7.79 0.37
CA ILE A 66 -5.09 7.98 -0.83
C ILE A 66 -6.17 6.91 -0.87
N ASP A 67 -7.43 7.31 -1.09
CA ASP A 67 -8.53 6.38 -1.34
C ASP A 67 -8.38 5.78 -2.75
N VAL A 68 -8.22 4.46 -2.81
CA VAL A 68 -8.11 3.66 -4.04
C VAL A 68 -9.29 2.70 -4.21
N THR A 69 -10.35 2.85 -3.41
CA THR A 69 -11.50 1.93 -3.38
C THR A 69 -12.11 1.71 -4.76
N ASN A 70 -12.16 2.76 -5.58
CA ASN A 70 -12.71 2.73 -6.95
C ASN A 70 -11.65 2.58 -8.04
N GLY A 71 -10.43 2.18 -7.69
CA GLY A 71 -9.30 2.08 -8.61
C GLY A 71 -8.39 3.31 -8.64
N PRO A 72 -7.26 3.22 -9.36
CA PRO A 72 -6.37 4.35 -9.53
C PRO A 72 -6.95 5.43 -10.45
N SER A 73 -6.65 6.70 -10.17
CA SER A 73 -6.95 7.81 -11.09
C SER A 73 -6.00 7.80 -12.28
N SER A 74 -6.51 8.20 -13.46
CA SER A 74 -5.70 8.44 -14.65
C SER A 74 -4.75 9.64 -14.53
N GLU A 75 -4.96 10.48 -13.51
CA GLU A 75 -4.12 11.66 -13.24
C GLU A 75 -2.89 11.33 -12.36
N TRP A 76 -2.78 10.09 -11.88
CA TRP A 76 -1.65 9.68 -11.04
C TRP A 76 -0.44 9.37 -11.88
N VAL A 77 0.71 9.87 -11.43
CA VAL A 77 2.02 9.61 -12.04
C VAL A 77 2.56 8.31 -11.45
N PHE A 78 2.07 7.18 -11.95
CA PHE A 78 2.62 5.85 -11.66
C PHE A 78 3.25 5.25 -12.91
N ASN A 79 4.30 4.47 -12.72
CA ASN A 79 4.83 3.63 -13.78
C ASN A 79 3.93 2.41 -14.01
N GLN A 80 4.21 1.66 -15.08
CA GLN A 80 3.39 0.51 -15.48
C GLN A 80 3.32 -0.57 -14.37
N SER A 81 4.44 -0.87 -13.71
CA SER A 81 4.52 -1.88 -12.66
C SER A 81 3.69 -1.51 -11.43
N GLU A 82 3.68 -0.23 -11.04
CA GLU A 82 2.86 0.30 -9.95
C GLU A 82 1.37 0.20 -10.24
N PHE A 83 0.96 0.56 -11.47
CA PHE A 83 -0.43 0.40 -11.90
C PHE A 83 -0.87 -1.06 -11.92
N GLU A 84 -0.01 -1.96 -12.42
CA GLU A 84 -0.30 -3.39 -12.48
C GLU A 84 -0.42 -3.99 -11.07
N TRP A 85 0.52 -3.68 -10.19
CA TRP A 85 0.49 -4.11 -8.80
C TRP A 85 -0.77 -3.61 -8.06
N LEU A 86 -1.09 -2.32 -8.17
CA LEU A 86 -2.28 -1.76 -7.52
C LEU A 86 -3.57 -2.42 -8.03
N ARG A 87 -3.69 -2.62 -9.35
CA ARG A 87 -4.83 -3.34 -9.94
C ARG A 87 -4.88 -4.79 -9.46
N ALA A 88 -3.75 -5.46 -9.31
CA ALA A 88 -3.69 -6.80 -8.75
C ALA A 88 -4.16 -6.84 -7.29
N CYS A 89 -3.72 -5.90 -6.44
CA CYS A 89 -4.17 -5.77 -5.06
C CYS A 89 -5.68 -5.53 -4.97
N LEU A 90 -6.23 -4.64 -5.80
CA LEU A 90 -7.67 -4.37 -5.85
C LEU A 90 -8.47 -5.61 -6.24
N ARG A 91 -8.05 -6.36 -7.26
CA ARG A 91 -8.72 -7.60 -7.68
C ARG A 91 -8.63 -8.69 -6.62
N ALA A 92 -7.43 -8.91 -6.07
CA ALA A 92 -7.17 -9.94 -5.07
C ALA A 92 -7.88 -9.67 -3.72
N SER A 93 -8.12 -8.40 -3.41
CA SER A 93 -8.80 -7.98 -2.18
C SER A 93 -10.32 -7.81 -2.34
N GLY A 94 -10.87 -8.04 -3.54
CA GLY A 94 -12.31 -8.17 -3.79
C GLY A 94 -13.00 -6.96 -4.42
N SER A 95 -12.31 -6.11 -5.19
CA SER A 95 -13.00 -5.28 -6.18
C SER A 95 -13.41 -6.17 -7.36
N ARG A 96 -14.66 -6.04 -7.82
CA ARG A 96 -15.17 -6.74 -9.01
C ARG A 96 -14.99 -5.85 -10.22
#